data_AF-A0A3D0HCA1-F1
#
_entry.id   AF-A0A3D0HCA1-F1
#
_cell.length_a   1.000
_cell.length_b   1.000
_cell.length_c   1.000
_cell.angle_alpha   90.00
_cell.angle_beta   90.00
_cell.angle_gamma   90.00
#
_symmetry.space_group_name_H-M   'P 1'
#
loop_
_entity.id
_entity.type
_entity.pdbx_description
1 polymer ?
#
loop_
_entity_poly.entity_id
_entity_poly.type
_entity_poly.pdbx_seq_one_letter_code
_entity_poly.pdbx_strand_id
1 'polypeptide(L)'
;MAFRLNLYRIRPSYILRPRGKNLKAVYFARCWLRNFVPRSVLMQRKATLMTDWEKREDAEQIRDRVDYYNKLVGPVELPPDAGHVRDIPNGHGVYNRDSYEILRFFDGALALATQFGDNQTIPKVPAICKSRPISEDNGNAVLLNMDKVRHFTFLKDKRQFADKKDMAIFRGAVFQPRRIRFMQEYFGHPLVDCADTQPPDKTLHPEWHKNLITLYDHLKYKFVVCLEGNDVASNLKWVMSSNSCAIMPRPTFETWFMEGRLVPGVHYIEIREDYADLEEKIRYYSAHHAEAEAIARNANEWCAQFQNPERELLIALLVMQKYFSLTTCSA
;
A
#
# COMPACT_ATOMS: atom_id res chain seq x y z
N MET A 1 9.49 -4.64 40.38
CA MET A 1 10.33 -4.11 39.28
C MET A 1 10.02 -4.92 38.03
N ALA A 2 8.96 -4.56 37.31
CA ALA A 2 8.47 -5.34 36.18
C ALA A 2 9.30 -5.03 34.93
N PHE A 3 10.02 -6.03 34.42
CA PHE A 3 10.69 -5.98 33.13
C PHE A 3 9.63 -5.81 32.04
N ARG A 4 9.33 -4.56 31.65
CA ARG A 4 8.64 -4.25 30.39
C ARG A 4 9.61 -4.57 29.25
N LEU A 5 9.55 -5.80 28.75
CA LEU A 5 10.13 -6.15 27.46
C LEU A 5 9.40 -5.34 26.38
N ASN A 6 9.94 -4.17 26.08
CA ASN A 6 9.47 -3.31 25.03
C ASN A 6 9.90 -3.91 23.69
N LEU A 7 9.10 -4.85 23.18
CA LEU A 7 9.30 -5.54 21.89
C LEU A 7 9.34 -4.57 20.68
N TYR A 8 9.09 -3.28 20.89
CA TYR A 8 9.24 -2.22 19.88
C TYR A 8 10.68 -1.66 19.75
N ARG A 9 11.60 -2.00 20.67
CA ARG A 9 12.96 -1.43 20.69
C ARG A 9 14.05 -2.30 20.02
N ILE A 10 13.73 -3.53 19.64
CA ILE A 10 14.62 -4.31 18.77
C ILE A 10 14.27 -3.91 17.35
N ARG A 11 15.10 -3.11 16.67
CA ARG A 11 14.97 -2.79 15.23
C ARG A 11 15.66 -3.90 14.42
N PRO A 12 14.95 -4.95 13.98
CA PRO A 12 15.54 -6.07 13.24
C PRO A 12 15.50 -5.78 11.72
N SER A 13 15.08 -4.58 11.32
CA SER A 13 14.61 -4.27 9.97
C SER A 13 15.70 -4.38 8.89
N TYR A 14 16.97 -4.20 9.26
CA TYR A 14 18.09 -4.29 8.32
C TYR A 14 18.56 -5.73 8.10
N ILE A 15 18.57 -6.57 9.15
CA ILE A 15 19.08 -7.95 9.09
C ILE A 15 18.06 -8.89 8.43
N LEU A 16 16.77 -8.52 8.45
CA LEU A 16 15.66 -9.36 7.99
C LEU A 16 15.15 -9.05 6.58
N ARG A 17 15.87 -8.32 5.71
CA ARG A 17 15.41 -8.02 4.33
C ARG A 17 16.51 -8.12 3.27
N PRO A 18 17.13 -9.31 3.07
CA PRO A 18 18.29 -9.47 2.18
C PRO A 18 18.04 -9.09 0.70
N ARG A 19 16.78 -9.06 0.24
CA ARG A 19 16.40 -8.65 -1.12
C ARG A 19 15.49 -7.41 -1.17
N GLY A 20 15.39 -6.69 -0.05
CA GLY A 20 14.48 -5.56 0.15
C GLY A 20 13.04 -5.95 0.44
N LYS A 21 12.64 -7.21 0.26
CA LYS A 21 11.27 -7.70 0.54
C LYS A 21 11.10 -8.10 2.01
N ASN A 22 9.87 -8.01 2.50
CA ASN A 22 9.48 -8.57 3.80
C ASN A 22 9.71 -10.09 3.86
N LEU A 23 10.27 -10.60 4.96
CA LEU A 23 10.32 -12.03 5.21
C LEU A 23 8.93 -12.56 5.55
N LYS A 24 8.35 -13.33 4.62
CA LYS A 24 7.02 -13.93 4.77
C LYS A 24 6.91 -14.79 6.03
N ALA A 25 7.94 -15.55 6.38
CA ALA A 25 7.95 -16.38 7.60
C ALA A 25 7.75 -15.54 8.88
N VAL A 26 8.42 -14.39 8.99
CA VAL A 26 8.25 -13.46 10.13
C VAL A 26 6.84 -12.88 10.15
N TYR A 27 6.29 -12.52 8.99
CA TYR A 27 4.92 -12.06 8.88
C TYR A 27 3.92 -13.13 9.34
N PHE A 28 4.05 -14.38 8.86
CA PHE A 28 3.13 -15.46 9.24
C PHE A 28 3.28 -15.87 10.71
N ALA A 29 4.50 -15.87 11.26
CA ALA A 29 4.72 -16.10 12.70
C ALA A 29 4.01 -15.03 13.54
N ARG A 30 4.13 -13.75 13.17
CA ARG A 30 3.39 -12.66 13.83
C ARG A 30 1.87 -12.84 13.72
N CYS A 31 1.37 -13.23 12.55
CA CYS A 31 -0.05 -13.53 12.38
C CYS A 31 -0.48 -14.65 13.34
N TRP A 32 0.27 -15.76 13.39
CA TRP A 32 -0.04 -16.87 14.28
C TRP A 32 -0.05 -16.47 15.77
N LEU A 33 0.94 -15.66 16.20
CA LEU A 33 1.02 -15.15 17.57
C LEU A 33 -0.20 -14.31 17.98
N ARG A 34 -0.92 -13.71 17.03
CA ARG A 34 -2.14 -12.93 17.32
C ARG A 34 -3.26 -13.77 17.95
N ASN A 35 -3.28 -15.09 17.73
CA ASN A 35 -4.30 -16.00 18.28
C ASN A 35 -4.18 -16.16 19.81
N PHE A 36 -3.01 -15.87 20.39
CA PHE A 36 -2.75 -16.09 21.82
C PHE A 36 -2.89 -14.81 22.66
N VAL A 37 -3.31 -13.69 22.06
CA VAL A 37 -3.50 -12.44 22.80
C VAL A 37 -4.88 -12.45 23.47
N PRO A 38 -4.97 -12.40 24.82
CA PRO A 38 -6.26 -12.42 25.50
C PRO A 38 -7.14 -11.22 25.16
N ARG A 39 -8.47 -11.42 25.11
CA ARG A 39 -9.43 -10.36 24.80
C ARG A 39 -9.33 -9.18 25.78
N SER A 40 -9.07 -9.41 27.06
CA SER A 40 -8.88 -8.35 28.05
C SER A 40 -7.71 -7.42 27.71
N VAL A 41 -6.59 -7.96 27.24
CA VAL A 41 -5.42 -7.19 26.80
C VAL A 41 -5.74 -6.35 25.55
N LEU A 42 -6.49 -6.92 24.60
CA LEU A 42 -6.94 -6.20 23.42
C LEU A 42 -7.88 -5.04 23.78
N MET A 43 -8.86 -5.28 24.65
CA MET A 43 -9.81 -4.26 25.08
C MET A 43 -9.13 -3.15 25.88
N GLN A 44 -8.21 -3.48 26.78
CA GLN A 44 -7.41 -2.49 27.50
C GLN A 44 -6.58 -1.65 26.52
N ARG A 45 -5.90 -2.30 25.56
CA ARG A 45 -5.11 -1.60 24.55
C ARG A 45 -5.96 -0.69 23.66
N LYS A 46 -7.13 -1.15 23.21
CA LYS A 46 -8.09 -0.33 22.44
C LYS A 46 -8.50 0.88 23.28
N ALA A 47 -8.90 0.68 24.53
CA ALA A 47 -9.28 1.76 25.42
C ALA A 47 -8.14 2.77 25.57
N THR A 48 -6.92 2.33 25.88
CA THR A 48 -5.75 3.23 26.01
C THR A 48 -5.46 4.03 24.73
N LEU A 49 -5.59 3.42 23.55
CA LEU A 49 -5.38 4.14 22.29
C LEU A 49 -6.49 5.15 21.99
N MET A 50 -7.73 4.83 22.36
CA MET A 50 -8.90 5.68 22.10
C MET A 50 -9.13 6.74 23.17
N THR A 51 -8.58 6.59 24.37
CA THR A 51 -8.67 7.64 25.39
C THR A 51 -7.83 8.84 24.96
N ASP A 52 -8.44 10.02 24.95
CA ASP A 52 -7.77 11.31 24.70
C ASP A 52 -6.97 11.41 23.39
N TRP A 53 -7.24 10.55 22.41
CA TRP A 53 -6.53 10.59 21.13
C TRP A 53 -6.69 11.93 20.41
N GLU A 54 -7.84 12.58 20.61
CA GLU A 54 -8.16 13.90 20.06
C GLU A 54 -7.29 15.02 20.63
N LYS A 55 -6.62 14.80 21.77
CA LYS A 55 -5.69 15.74 22.39
C LYS A 55 -4.25 15.57 21.90
N ARG A 56 -3.98 14.56 21.06
CA ARG A 56 -2.65 14.34 20.48
C ARG A 56 -2.33 15.45 19.48
N GLU A 57 -1.05 15.79 19.37
CA GLU A 57 -0.55 16.75 18.37
C GLU A 57 -0.91 16.33 16.92
N ASP A 58 -1.00 15.02 16.66
CA ASP A 58 -1.33 14.46 15.34
C ASP A 58 -2.83 14.15 15.14
N ALA A 59 -3.72 14.68 16.00
CA ALA A 59 -5.15 14.36 15.97
C ALA A 59 -5.85 14.79 14.67
N GLU A 60 -5.53 15.95 14.10
CA GLU A 60 -6.11 16.40 12.83
C GLU A 60 -5.73 15.46 11.68
N GLN A 61 -4.46 15.06 11.60
CA GLN A 61 -4.00 14.08 10.62
C GLN A 61 -4.71 12.73 10.78
N ILE A 62 -4.92 12.28 12.02
CA ILE A 62 -5.64 11.04 12.31
C ILE A 62 -7.08 11.14 11.80
N ARG A 63 -7.79 12.23 12.14
CA ARG A 63 -9.18 12.46 11.74
C ARG A 63 -9.32 12.52 10.21
N ASP A 64 -8.48 13.33 9.57
CA ASP A 64 -8.44 13.47 8.12
C ASP A 64 -8.22 12.12 7.40
N ARG A 65 -7.33 11.27 7.91
CA ARG A 65 -7.12 9.93 7.35
C ARG A 65 -8.30 9.00 7.61
N VAL A 66 -8.92 9.05 8.78
CA VAL A 66 -10.13 8.26 9.07
C VAL A 66 -11.25 8.61 8.09
N ASP A 67 -11.48 9.89 7.85
CA ASP A 67 -12.52 10.37 6.93
C ASP A 67 -12.17 10.05 5.46
N TYR A 68 -10.89 10.02 5.11
CA TYR A 68 -10.46 9.56 3.79
C TYR A 68 -10.75 8.07 3.56
N TYR A 69 -10.43 7.22 4.54
CA TYR A 69 -10.60 5.77 4.42
C TYR A 69 -12.06 5.33 4.57
N ASN A 70 -12.83 6.01 5.41
CA ASN A 70 -14.24 5.73 5.67
C ASN A 70 -15.08 6.99 5.42
N LYS A 71 -15.72 7.01 4.24
CA LYS A 71 -16.52 8.13 3.74
C LYS A 71 -18.02 7.99 4.04
N LEU A 72 -18.44 7.07 4.91
CA LEU A 72 -19.85 6.91 5.27
C LEU A 72 -20.36 8.16 6.00
N VAL A 73 -21.56 8.63 5.61
CA VAL A 73 -22.16 9.90 6.09
C VAL A 73 -23.44 9.68 6.90
N GLY A 74 -23.93 8.46 7.06
CA GLY A 74 -25.11 8.16 7.86
C GLY A 74 -25.30 6.66 8.10
N PRO A 75 -26.33 6.29 8.88
CA PRO A 75 -26.69 4.89 9.09
C PRO A 75 -27.01 4.19 7.77
N VAL A 76 -26.47 2.99 7.58
CA VAL A 76 -26.68 2.12 6.42
C VAL A 76 -27.00 0.73 6.91
N GLU A 77 -28.08 0.15 6.39
CA GLU A 77 -28.39 -1.25 6.63
C GLU A 77 -27.59 -2.15 5.68
N LEU A 78 -26.89 -3.12 6.27
CA LEU A 78 -26.25 -4.19 5.51
C LEU A 78 -27.28 -5.27 5.16
N PRO A 79 -27.11 -5.96 4.01
CA PRO A 79 -27.96 -7.08 3.63
C PRO A 79 -28.05 -8.15 4.74
N PRO A 80 -29.17 -8.89 4.85
CA PRO A 80 -29.34 -9.94 5.86
C PRO A 80 -28.30 -11.08 5.78
N ASP A 81 -27.71 -11.28 4.60
CA ASP A 81 -26.64 -12.26 4.34
C ASP A 81 -25.22 -11.69 4.54
N ALA A 82 -25.10 -10.46 5.05
CA ALA A 82 -23.80 -9.89 5.40
C ALA A 82 -23.11 -10.76 6.47
N GLY A 83 -21.79 -10.90 6.31
CA GLY A 83 -20.96 -11.61 7.27
C GLY A 83 -20.86 -10.86 8.59
N HIS A 84 -20.14 -11.46 9.54
CA HIS A 84 -19.87 -10.88 10.84
C HIS A 84 -18.37 -10.84 11.10
N VAL A 85 -17.96 -10.02 12.07
CA VAL A 85 -16.56 -9.96 12.52
C VAL A 85 -15.99 -11.33 12.88
N ARG A 86 -16.78 -12.20 13.51
CA ARG A 86 -16.35 -13.56 13.89
C ARG A 86 -16.03 -14.45 12.67
N ASP A 87 -16.56 -14.13 11.50
CA ASP A 87 -16.43 -14.92 10.27
C ASP A 87 -15.10 -14.63 9.56
N ILE A 88 -14.34 -13.63 10.00
CA ILE A 88 -13.01 -13.31 9.44
C ILE A 88 -11.94 -14.07 10.22
N PRO A 89 -11.39 -15.17 9.68
CA PRO A 89 -10.42 -15.98 10.40
C PRO A 89 -9.03 -15.35 10.36
N ASN A 90 -8.20 -15.69 11.34
CA ASN A 90 -6.75 -15.52 11.22
C ASN A 90 -6.14 -16.63 10.34
N GLY A 91 -6.58 -16.72 9.10
CA GLY A 91 -6.33 -17.84 8.17
C GLY A 91 -6.57 -17.45 6.72
N HIS A 92 -6.61 -18.43 5.81
CA HIS A 92 -7.19 -18.28 4.46
C HIS A 92 -6.68 -17.07 3.63
N GLY A 93 -5.37 -16.81 3.65
CA GLY A 93 -4.73 -15.76 2.85
C GLY A 93 -4.37 -14.48 3.62
N VAL A 94 -3.81 -13.51 2.90
CA VAL A 94 -3.28 -12.27 3.50
C VAL A 94 -4.37 -11.28 3.89
N TYR A 95 -5.44 -11.17 3.09
CA TYR A 95 -6.55 -10.24 3.35
C TYR A 95 -7.26 -10.53 4.68
N ASN A 96 -7.57 -11.80 4.93
CA ASN A 96 -8.16 -12.27 6.18
C ASN A 96 -7.24 -11.99 7.37
N ARG A 97 -5.94 -12.32 7.28
CA ARG A 97 -4.97 -12.13 8.36
C ARG A 97 -4.74 -10.67 8.73
N ASP A 98 -4.69 -9.79 7.73
CA ASP A 98 -4.53 -8.36 7.94
C ASP A 98 -5.82 -7.70 8.46
N SER A 99 -6.98 -8.16 8.00
CA SER A 99 -8.27 -7.71 8.54
C SER A 99 -8.46 -8.17 9.99
N TYR A 100 -8.19 -9.45 10.27
CA TYR A 100 -8.26 -10.04 11.61
C TYR A 100 -7.41 -9.28 12.64
N GLU A 101 -6.26 -8.71 12.24
CA GLU A 101 -5.40 -7.91 13.12
C GLU A 101 -6.17 -6.78 13.82
N ILE A 102 -7.09 -6.14 13.10
CA ILE A 102 -7.89 -5.00 13.55
C ILE A 102 -9.24 -5.46 14.08
N LEU A 103 -9.90 -6.37 13.37
CA LEU A 103 -11.27 -6.82 13.69
C LEU A 103 -11.38 -7.53 15.04
N ARG A 104 -10.32 -8.22 15.50
CA ARG A 104 -10.29 -8.87 16.82
C ARG A 104 -10.42 -7.93 18.03
N PHE A 105 -10.36 -6.61 17.81
CA PHE A 105 -10.62 -5.59 18.84
C PHE A 105 -12.10 -5.24 18.99
N PHE A 106 -12.98 -5.85 18.19
CA PHE A 106 -14.41 -5.58 18.15
C PHE A 106 -15.21 -6.83 18.53
N ASP A 107 -16.51 -6.65 18.76
CA ASP A 107 -17.39 -7.79 19.02
C ASP A 107 -17.57 -8.64 17.77
N GLY A 108 -17.50 -9.96 17.92
CA GLY A 108 -17.67 -10.93 16.85
C GLY A 108 -19.08 -10.95 16.25
N ALA A 109 -20.08 -10.37 16.92
CA ALA A 109 -21.45 -10.26 16.45
C ALA A 109 -21.73 -9.00 15.61
N LEU A 110 -20.76 -8.11 15.43
CA LEU A 110 -20.95 -6.95 14.56
C LEU A 110 -20.99 -7.39 13.10
N ALA A 111 -21.99 -6.91 12.37
CA ALA A 111 -22.13 -7.15 10.93
C ALA A 111 -20.99 -6.47 10.15
N LEU A 112 -20.53 -7.14 9.10
CA LEU A 112 -19.37 -6.76 8.31
C LEU A 112 -19.50 -7.33 6.89
N ALA A 113 -19.56 -6.45 5.91
CA ALA A 113 -19.34 -6.83 4.52
C ALA A 113 -17.86 -6.67 4.14
N THR A 114 -17.36 -7.56 3.28
CA THR A 114 -15.97 -7.54 2.81
C THR A 114 -15.92 -7.70 1.30
N GLN A 115 -15.02 -6.96 0.64
CA GLN A 115 -14.66 -7.19 -0.75
C GLN A 115 -13.13 -7.33 -0.85
N PHE A 116 -12.64 -8.56 -0.73
CA PHE A 116 -11.21 -8.86 -0.78
C PHE A 116 -10.70 -9.07 -2.21
N GLY A 117 -9.46 -8.63 -2.44
CA GLY A 117 -8.80 -8.75 -3.74
C GLY A 117 -8.35 -7.39 -4.28
N ASP A 118 -7.99 -7.40 -5.55
CA ASP A 118 -7.67 -6.21 -6.33
C ASP A 118 -8.99 -5.69 -6.93
N ASN A 119 -9.68 -4.80 -6.20
CA ASN A 119 -11.03 -4.40 -6.56
C ASN A 119 -11.03 -3.34 -7.66
N GLN A 120 -11.69 -3.66 -8.77
CA GLN A 120 -11.86 -2.73 -9.89
C GLN A 120 -13.19 -1.98 -9.87
N THR A 121 -14.08 -2.33 -8.95
CA THR A 121 -15.43 -1.77 -8.83
C THR A 121 -15.72 -1.40 -7.37
N ILE A 122 -16.63 -0.45 -7.21
CA ILE A 122 -17.12 -0.03 -5.89
C ILE A 122 -18.15 -1.06 -5.39
N PRO A 123 -18.07 -1.52 -4.13
CA PRO A 123 -19.07 -2.39 -3.55
C PRO A 123 -20.46 -1.72 -3.53
N LYS A 124 -21.52 -2.51 -3.73
CA LYS A 124 -22.91 -2.00 -3.67
C LYS A 124 -23.37 -1.58 -2.27
N VAL A 125 -22.72 -2.12 -1.25
CA VAL A 125 -23.00 -1.85 0.17
C VAL A 125 -21.69 -1.55 0.90
N PRO A 126 -21.68 -0.83 2.03
CA PRO A 126 -20.46 -0.54 2.75
C PRO A 126 -19.67 -1.79 3.08
N ALA A 127 -18.49 -1.96 2.48
CA ALA A 127 -17.65 -3.13 2.66
C ALA A 127 -16.19 -2.73 2.87
N ILE A 128 -15.47 -3.48 3.70
CA ILE A 128 -14.03 -3.29 3.85
C ILE A 128 -13.29 -3.85 2.64
N CYS A 129 -12.31 -3.09 2.16
CA CYS A 129 -11.55 -3.40 0.95
C CYS A 129 -10.07 -3.04 1.10
N LYS A 130 -9.22 -3.71 0.32
CA LYS A 130 -7.78 -3.41 0.22
C LYS A 130 -7.52 -2.20 -0.67
N SER A 131 -8.22 -2.16 -1.80
CA SER A 131 -8.16 -1.12 -2.82
C SER A 131 -9.55 -0.76 -3.33
N ARG A 132 -9.64 0.41 -3.96
CA ARG A 132 -10.84 0.92 -4.65
C ARG A 132 -10.44 1.86 -5.80
N PRO A 133 -11.28 2.02 -6.84
CA PRO A 133 -11.19 3.13 -7.78
C PRO A 133 -11.13 4.49 -7.08
N ILE A 134 -10.30 5.40 -7.60
CA ILE A 134 -10.30 6.80 -7.21
C ILE A 134 -11.47 7.47 -7.93
N SER A 135 -12.51 7.81 -7.18
CA SER A 135 -13.69 8.51 -7.66
C SER A 135 -14.35 9.28 -6.52
N GLU A 136 -15.25 10.19 -6.85
CA GLU A 136 -16.09 10.87 -5.85
C GLU A 136 -17.08 9.89 -5.21
N ASP A 137 -17.61 8.95 -6.00
CA ASP A 137 -18.57 7.92 -5.58
C ASP A 137 -17.87 6.60 -5.17
N ASN A 138 -16.99 6.67 -4.16
CA ASN A 138 -16.34 5.49 -3.59
C ASN A 138 -16.68 5.27 -2.10
N GLY A 139 -17.82 5.82 -1.66
CA GLY A 139 -18.24 5.85 -0.26
C GLY A 139 -18.41 4.48 0.39
N ASN A 140 -18.92 3.51 -0.36
CA ASN A 140 -19.13 2.13 0.11
C ASN A 140 -17.82 1.32 0.23
N ALA A 141 -16.75 1.75 -0.42
CA ALA A 141 -15.47 1.05 -0.39
C ALA A 141 -14.64 1.56 0.80
N VAL A 142 -14.83 0.99 1.99
CA VAL A 142 -14.08 1.40 3.18
C VAL A 142 -12.69 0.77 3.15
N LEU A 143 -11.66 1.61 3.11
CA LEU A 143 -10.28 1.13 3.01
C LEU A 143 -9.79 0.61 4.36
N LEU A 144 -9.23 -0.60 4.36
CA LEU A 144 -8.45 -1.12 5.48
C LEU A 144 -7.06 -1.51 4.98
N ASN A 145 -6.05 -1.35 5.81
CA ASN A 145 -4.69 -1.72 5.45
C ASN A 145 -4.59 -3.25 5.30
N MET A 146 -4.58 -3.76 4.07
CA MET A 146 -4.53 -5.18 3.73
C MET A 146 -3.43 -5.50 2.72
N ASP A 147 -3.02 -6.77 2.67
CA ASP A 147 -1.87 -7.25 1.91
C ASP A 147 -0.57 -6.47 2.24
N LYS A 148 -0.41 -6.17 3.54
CA LYS A 148 0.67 -5.35 4.10
C LYS A 148 2.03 -5.91 3.76
N VAL A 149 2.16 -7.24 3.83
CA VAL A 149 3.41 -7.95 3.60
C VAL A 149 3.97 -7.71 2.19
N ARG A 150 3.09 -7.49 1.22
CA ARG A 150 3.47 -7.20 -0.17
C ARG A 150 3.65 -5.70 -0.41
N HIS A 151 2.68 -4.90 0.00
CA HIS A 151 2.61 -3.49 -0.42
C HIS A 151 3.40 -2.56 0.51
N PHE A 152 3.37 -2.77 1.84
CA PHE A 152 3.98 -1.85 2.81
C PHE A 152 5.43 -2.22 3.11
N THR A 153 6.24 -2.21 2.04
CA THR A 153 7.69 -2.33 2.11
C THR A 153 8.31 -0.96 1.92
N PHE A 154 8.97 -0.44 2.95
CA PHE A 154 9.77 0.78 2.86
C PHE A 154 11.26 0.41 2.89
N LEU A 155 12.00 0.87 1.89
CA LEU A 155 13.43 0.59 1.74
C LEU A 155 14.26 1.67 2.43
N LYS A 156 15.52 1.33 2.73
CA LYS A 156 16.52 2.31 3.12
C LYS A 156 17.53 2.40 2.00
N ASP A 157 17.34 3.37 1.12
CA ASP A 157 18.29 3.64 0.05
C ASP A 157 19.47 4.45 0.59
N LYS A 158 20.68 3.99 0.29
CA LYS A 158 21.92 4.67 0.69
C LYS A 158 22.59 5.37 -0.48
N ARG A 159 22.10 5.17 -1.71
CA ARG A 159 22.65 5.79 -2.92
C ARG A 159 22.14 7.20 -3.04
N GLN A 160 23.00 8.13 -3.42
CA GLN A 160 22.57 9.47 -3.77
C GLN A 160 21.90 9.43 -5.15
N PHE A 161 21.00 10.38 -5.43
CA PHE A 161 20.31 10.44 -6.72
C PHE A 161 21.33 10.65 -7.86
N ALA A 162 22.33 11.51 -7.64
CA ALA A 162 23.39 11.80 -8.60
C ALA A 162 24.21 10.58 -9.05
N ASP A 163 24.39 9.58 -8.18
CA ASP A 163 25.17 8.37 -8.47
C ASP A 163 24.42 7.30 -9.28
N LYS A 164 23.13 7.54 -9.55
CA LYS A 164 22.26 6.58 -10.23
C LYS A 164 22.26 6.82 -11.74
N LYS A 165 21.97 5.75 -12.49
CA LYS A 165 21.86 5.81 -13.95
C LYS A 165 20.72 6.72 -14.37
N ASP A 166 20.98 7.58 -15.35
CA ASP A 166 20.02 8.43 -16.09
C ASP A 166 19.09 7.61 -17.00
N MET A 167 18.41 6.63 -16.40
CA MET A 167 17.58 5.66 -17.09
C MET A 167 16.39 5.30 -16.22
N ALA A 168 15.30 4.89 -16.88
CA ALA A 168 14.18 4.24 -16.23
C ALA A 168 14.38 2.72 -16.20
N ILE A 169 13.85 2.07 -15.15
CA ILE A 169 13.77 0.62 -15.07
C ILE A 169 12.33 0.15 -14.84
N PHE A 170 11.95 -0.92 -15.54
CA PHE A 170 10.73 -1.68 -15.28
C PHE A 170 11.02 -3.18 -15.17
N ARG A 171 10.50 -3.80 -14.11
CA ARG A 171 10.42 -5.26 -13.96
C ARG A 171 9.05 -5.58 -13.40
N GLY A 172 8.27 -6.35 -14.14
CA GLY A 172 6.93 -6.72 -13.71
C GLY A 172 6.39 -7.85 -14.56
N ALA A 173 5.23 -8.36 -14.18
CA ALA A 173 4.50 -9.29 -15.03
C ALA A 173 3.81 -8.52 -16.16
N VAL A 174 3.99 -8.97 -17.40
CA VAL A 174 3.50 -8.29 -18.61
C VAL A 174 2.38 -9.12 -19.24
N PHE A 175 1.17 -8.93 -18.75
CA PHE A 175 -0.03 -9.52 -19.35
C PHE A 175 -1.22 -8.55 -19.39
N GLN A 176 -1.17 -7.45 -18.64
CA GLN A 176 -2.13 -6.37 -18.76
C GLN A 176 -1.91 -5.60 -20.07
N PRO A 177 -2.97 -5.20 -20.80
CA PRO A 177 -2.84 -4.45 -22.05
C PRO A 177 -1.94 -3.21 -21.94
N ARG A 178 -2.05 -2.47 -20.84
CA ARG A 178 -1.23 -1.27 -20.59
C ARG A 178 0.27 -1.58 -20.45
N ARG A 179 0.64 -2.73 -19.89
CA ARG A 179 2.04 -3.16 -19.76
C ARG A 179 2.57 -3.75 -21.05
N ILE A 180 1.74 -4.46 -21.81
CA ILE A 180 2.09 -4.95 -23.15
C ILE A 180 2.42 -3.76 -24.04
N ARG A 181 1.57 -2.72 -24.07
CA ARG A 181 1.83 -1.48 -24.82
C ARG A 181 3.16 -0.83 -24.42
N PHE A 182 3.43 -0.72 -23.12
CA PHE A 182 4.69 -0.17 -22.62
C PHE A 182 5.90 -0.96 -23.12
N MET A 183 5.82 -2.30 -23.11
CA MET A 183 6.91 -3.15 -23.61
C MET A 183 7.08 -3.05 -25.13
N GLN A 184 5.99 -2.95 -25.90
CA GLN A 184 6.06 -2.75 -27.36
C GLN A 184 6.80 -1.47 -27.73
N GLU A 185 6.59 -0.39 -26.98
CA GLU A 185 7.20 0.91 -27.25
C GLU A 185 8.66 0.99 -26.76
N TYR A 186 8.94 0.49 -25.55
CA TYR A 186 10.20 0.77 -24.86
C TYR A 186 11.17 -0.42 -24.74
N PHE A 187 10.80 -1.62 -25.18
CA PHE A 187 11.75 -2.74 -25.15
C PHE A 187 12.92 -2.49 -26.11
N GLY A 188 14.15 -2.51 -25.57
CA GLY A 188 15.37 -2.18 -26.32
C GLY A 188 15.69 -0.69 -26.40
N HIS A 189 14.87 0.18 -25.80
CA HIS A 189 15.09 1.63 -25.81
C HIS A 189 16.33 2.03 -24.98
N PRO A 190 17.20 2.95 -25.45
CA PRO A 190 18.46 3.28 -24.79
C PRO A 190 18.31 3.91 -23.39
N LEU A 191 17.16 4.51 -23.09
CA LEU A 191 16.87 5.13 -21.79
C LEU A 191 15.97 4.29 -20.87
N VAL A 192 15.50 3.13 -21.31
CA VAL A 192 14.54 2.31 -20.56
C VAL A 192 15.01 0.86 -20.50
N ASP A 193 15.38 0.40 -19.31
CA ASP A 193 15.65 -1.01 -19.05
C ASP A 193 14.37 -1.70 -18.57
N CYS A 194 13.57 -2.23 -19.49
CA CYS A 194 12.35 -2.97 -19.18
C CYS A 194 12.47 -4.47 -19.45
N ALA A 195 11.71 -5.28 -18.70
CA ALA A 195 11.59 -6.72 -18.93
C ALA A 195 10.32 -7.31 -18.30
N ASP A 196 9.79 -8.37 -18.93
CA ASP A 196 8.84 -9.29 -18.30
C ASP A 196 9.60 -10.22 -17.34
N THR A 197 9.03 -10.43 -16.16
CA THR A 197 9.58 -11.27 -15.09
C THR A 197 8.64 -12.41 -14.69
N GLN A 198 7.59 -12.65 -15.49
CA GLN A 198 6.79 -13.86 -15.37
C GLN A 198 7.65 -15.11 -15.58
N PRO A 199 7.25 -16.26 -15.00
CA PRO A 199 7.80 -17.54 -15.41
C PRO A 199 7.84 -17.68 -16.94
N PRO A 200 8.89 -18.27 -17.53
CA PRO A 200 9.03 -18.38 -18.99
C PRO A 200 7.81 -19.00 -19.68
N ASP A 201 7.17 -19.99 -19.06
CA ASP A 201 5.95 -20.66 -19.53
C ASP A 201 4.71 -19.77 -19.57
N LYS A 202 4.75 -18.60 -18.91
CA LYS A 202 3.66 -17.61 -18.85
C LYS A 202 4.01 -16.30 -19.56
N THR A 203 5.22 -16.21 -20.11
CA THR A 203 5.68 -15.01 -20.80
C THR A 203 5.06 -14.97 -22.20
N LEU A 204 4.39 -13.89 -22.56
CA LEU A 204 3.75 -13.73 -23.87
C LEU A 204 4.79 -13.56 -25.00
N HIS A 205 5.87 -12.85 -24.70
CA HIS A 205 6.96 -12.49 -25.63
C HIS A 205 8.30 -12.93 -25.02
N PRO A 206 8.85 -14.11 -25.39
CA PRO A 206 10.06 -14.65 -24.79
C PRO A 206 11.28 -13.71 -24.83
N GLU A 207 11.37 -12.87 -25.85
CA GLU A 207 12.41 -11.86 -26.02
C GLU A 207 12.40 -10.80 -24.90
N TRP A 208 11.23 -10.53 -24.31
CA TRP A 208 11.10 -9.57 -23.21
C TRP A 208 11.50 -10.14 -21.85
N HIS A 209 11.71 -11.46 -21.76
CA HIS A 209 11.94 -12.15 -20.49
C HIS A 209 13.30 -11.80 -19.88
N LYS A 210 13.32 -11.43 -18.59
CA LYS A 210 14.53 -11.44 -17.76
C LYS A 210 14.23 -12.01 -16.38
N ASN A 211 15.25 -12.55 -15.74
CA ASN A 211 15.16 -13.02 -14.35
C ASN A 211 14.79 -11.89 -13.38
N LEU A 212 14.09 -12.25 -12.30
CA LEU A 212 13.78 -11.36 -11.19
C LEU A 212 15.08 -10.81 -10.56
N ILE A 213 15.11 -9.50 -10.34
CA ILE A 213 16.18 -8.81 -9.60
C ILE A 213 15.70 -8.38 -8.22
N THR A 214 16.61 -7.95 -7.34
CA THR A 214 16.23 -7.46 -6.01
C THR A 214 15.62 -6.07 -6.08
N LEU A 215 14.91 -5.63 -5.03
CA LEU A 215 14.41 -4.26 -4.99
C LEU A 215 15.58 -3.25 -4.99
N TYR A 216 16.70 -3.56 -4.34
CA TYR A 216 17.91 -2.72 -4.32
C TYR A 216 18.62 -2.61 -5.68
N ASP A 217 18.41 -3.56 -6.59
CA ASP A 217 18.94 -3.46 -7.95
C ASP A 217 18.22 -2.38 -8.77
N HIS A 218 16.91 -2.19 -8.53
CA HIS A 218 16.15 -1.09 -9.16
C HIS A 218 16.66 0.27 -8.71
N LEU A 219 17.14 0.38 -7.47
CA LEU A 219 17.68 1.63 -6.92
C LEU A 219 19.02 2.05 -7.53
N LYS A 220 19.53 1.34 -8.55
CA LYS A 220 20.67 1.79 -9.38
C LYS A 220 20.24 2.83 -10.41
N TYR A 221 18.94 3.00 -10.62
CA TYR A 221 18.33 3.84 -11.66
C TYR A 221 17.67 5.06 -11.01
N LYS A 222 17.78 6.22 -11.63
CA LYS A 222 17.12 7.45 -11.16
C LYS A 222 15.61 7.31 -11.18
N PHE A 223 15.07 6.62 -12.19
CA PHE A 223 13.63 6.47 -12.39
C PHE A 223 13.19 5.01 -12.32
N VAL A 224 12.11 4.73 -11.60
CA VAL A 224 11.49 3.40 -11.56
C VAL A 224 10.05 3.51 -12.03
N VAL A 225 9.73 2.79 -13.11
CA VAL A 225 8.40 2.84 -13.72
C VAL A 225 7.39 2.10 -12.84
N CYS A 226 6.30 2.79 -12.46
CA CYS A 226 5.26 2.25 -11.58
C CYS A 226 3.94 2.10 -12.34
N LEU A 227 3.81 1.02 -13.13
CA LEU A 227 2.59 0.73 -13.87
C LEU A 227 1.61 -0.09 -13.03
N GLU A 228 0.37 0.40 -12.94
CA GLU A 228 -0.76 -0.33 -12.37
C GLU A 228 -0.96 -1.70 -13.06
N GLY A 229 -1.51 -2.63 -12.30
CA GLY A 229 -1.84 -3.98 -12.75
C GLY A 229 -3.35 -4.12 -12.86
N ASN A 230 -3.91 -5.00 -12.02
CA ASN A 230 -5.36 -5.08 -11.82
C ASN A 230 -5.87 -3.92 -10.97
N ASP A 231 -5.05 -3.43 -10.03
CA ASP A 231 -5.27 -2.23 -9.22
C ASP A 231 -3.95 -1.44 -9.12
N VAL A 232 -3.55 -0.97 -7.94
CA VAL A 232 -2.34 -0.18 -7.70
C VAL A 232 -1.03 -0.87 -8.13
N ALA A 233 -0.07 -0.05 -8.54
CA ALA A 233 1.30 -0.49 -8.79
C ALA A 233 1.97 -0.97 -7.48
N SER A 234 2.18 -2.28 -7.34
CA SER A 234 2.74 -2.86 -6.11
C SER A 234 4.16 -2.38 -5.76
N ASN A 235 4.86 -1.74 -6.69
CA ASN A 235 6.18 -1.17 -6.47
C ASN A 235 6.21 0.25 -5.93
N LEU A 236 5.12 1.00 -6.06
CA LEU A 236 5.08 2.44 -5.79
C LEU A 236 5.64 2.80 -4.41
N LYS A 237 5.15 2.14 -3.35
CA LYS A 237 5.51 2.44 -1.96
C LYS A 237 7.01 2.25 -1.67
N TRP A 238 7.62 1.19 -2.23
CA TRP A 238 9.06 0.96 -2.00
C TRP A 238 9.92 1.89 -2.85
N VAL A 239 9.46 2.28 -4.04
CA VAL A 239 10.13 3.30 -4.87
C VAL A 239 10.08 4.65 -4.18
N MET A 240 8.92 5.09 -3.72
CA MET A 240 8.73 6.38 -3.04
C MET A 240 9.51 6.48 -1.73
N SER A 241 9.82 5.35 -1.07
CA SER A 241 10.69 5.33 0.11
C SER A 241 12.20 5.28 -0.19
N SER A 242 12.59 5.42 -1.45
CA SER A 242 13.98 5.37 -1.89
C SER A 242 14.42 6.73 -2.44
N ASN A 243 15.70 6.86 -2.80
CA ASN A 243 16.19 8.07 -3.45
C ASN A 243 16.02 8.01 -4.98
N SER A 244 15.08 7.21 -5.49
CA SER A 244 14.71 7.14 -6.91
C SER A 244 13.31 7.74 -7.09
N CYS A 245 13.04 8.30 -8.25
CA CYS A 245 11.72 8.85 -8.55
C CYS A 245 10.80 7.78 -9.13
N ALA A 246 9.59 7.69 -8.61
CA ALA A 246 8.51 6.98 -9.30
C ALA A 246 8.13 7.76 -10.56
N ILE A 247 8.09 7.07 -11.70
CA ILE A 247 7.57 7.60 -12.96
C ILE A 247 6.37 6.77 -13.39
N MET A 248 5.20 7.40 -13.52
CA MET A 248 3.95 6.67 -13.72
C MET A 248 2.84 7.55 -14.27
N PRO A 249 1.85 6.95 -14.97
CA PRO A 249 0.58 7.62 -15.20
C PRO A 249 -0.12 7.98 -13.89
N ARG A 250 -1.10 8.88 -13.97
CA ARG A 250 -1.95 9.22 -12.82
C ARG A 250 -2.56 7.96 -12.20
N PRO A 251 -2.48 7.79 -10.85
CA PRO A 251 -3.14 6.67 -10.19
C PRO A 251 -4.64 6.66 -10.48
N THR A 252 -5.19 5.48 -10.79
CA THR A 252 -6.64 5.28 -10.96
C THR A 252 -7.25 4.47 -9.82
N PHE A 253 -6.41 3.80 -9.04
CA PHE A 253 -6.78 3.07 -7.83
C PHE A 253 -6.04 3.59 -6.61
N GLU A 254 -6.66 3.41 -5.44
CA GLU A 254 -6.06 3.74 -4.17
C GLU A 254 -6.21 2.63 -3.14
N THR A 255 -5.30 2.64 -2.17
CA THR A 255 -5.25 1.76 -1.02
C THR A 255 -5.14 2.61 0.24
N TRP A 256 -4.86 1.95 1.37
CA TRP A 256 -4.46 2.61 2.61
C TRP A 256 -3.29 3.63 2.46
N PHE A 257 -2.52 3.59 1.37
CA PHE A 257 -1.45 4.57 1.10
C PHE A 257 -1.93 5.89 0.49
N MET A 258 -3.23 6.03 0.23
CA MET A 258 -3.86 7.24 -0.25
C MET A 258 -3.27 7.72 -1.58
N GLU A 259 -3.15 6.82 -2.56
CA GLU A 259 -2.64 7.13 -3.90
C GLU A 259 -3.40 8.30 -4.56
N GLY A 260 -4.69 8.47 -4.28
CA GLY A 260 -5.50 9.60 -4.75
C GLY A 260 -5.09 10.98 -4.22
N ARG A 261 -4.22 11.04 -3.21
CA ARG A 261 -3.64 12.29 -2.68
C ARG A 261 -2.23 12.57 -3.18
N LEU A 262 -1.66 11.70 -4.01
CA LEU A 262 -0.37 11.95 -4.61
C LEU A 262 -0.46 13.11 -5.61
N VAL A 263 0.56 13.95 -5.66
CA VAL A 263 0.57 15.19 -6.43
C VAL A 263 1.65 15.05 -7.50
N PRO A 264 1.29 15.13 -8.81
CA PRO A 264 2.25 15.15 -9.90
C PRO A 264 3.33 16.22 -9.73
N GLY A 265 4.58 15.89 -10.03
CA GLY A 265 5.72 16.82 -9.91
C GLY A 265 6.12 17.14 -8.47
N VAL A 266 5.37 16.66 -7.47
CA VAL A 266 5.70 16.80 -6.05
C VAL A 266 6.07 15.44 -5.47
N HIS A 267 5.22 14.42 -5.63
CA HIS A 267 5.41 13.08 -5.06
C HIS A 267 5.94 12.05 -6.08
N TYR A 268 5.68 12.27 -7.36
CA TYR A 268 6.10 11.39 -8.45
C TYR A 268 6.19 12.18 -9.76
N ILE A 269 6.86 11.61 -10.76
CA ILE A 269 6.91 12.15 -12.12
C ILE A 269 5.73 11.58 -12.90
N GLU A 270 4.78 12.43 -13.26
CA GLU A 270 3.64 12.05 -14.09
C GLU A 270 4.05 11.92 -15.56
N ILE A 271 3.56 10.85 -16.20
CA ILE A 271 3.62 10.62 -17.64
C ILE A 271 2.21 10.35 -18.16
N ARG A 272 2.02 10.48 -19.47
CA ARG A 272 0.76 10.16 -20.15
C ARG A 272 0.44 8.68 -20.08
N GLU A 273 -0.85 8.34 -20.20
CA GLU A 273 -1.32 6.95 -20.22
C GLU A 273 -0.88 6.16 -21.47
N ASP A 274 -0.56 6.86 -22.55
CA ASP A 274 0.03 6.30 -23.76
C ASP A 274 1.57 6.24 -23.73
N TYR A 275 2.18 6.75 -22.66
CA TYR A 275 3.62 6.81 -22.40
C TYR A 275 4.44 7.69 -23.35
N ALA A 276 3.79 8.44 -24.25
CA ALA A 276 4.49 9.17 -25.32
C ALA A 276 5.51 10.22 -24.81
N ASP A 277 5.34 10.72 -23.60
CA ASP A 277 6.22 11.71 -22.96
C ASP A 277 7.28 11.10 -22.02
N LEU A 278 7.37 9.77 -21.91
CA LEU A 278 8.30 9.12 -20.97
C LEU A 278 9.77 9.47 -21.27
N GLU A 279 10.19 9.43 -22.52
CA GLU A 279 11.57 9.78 -22.90
C GLU A 279 11.89 11.23 -22.54
N GLU A 280 10.97 12.15 -22.86
CA GLU A 280 11.10 13.57 -22.53
C GLU A 280 11.27 13.77 -21.02
N LYS A 281 10.42 13.12 -20.20
CA LYS A 281 10.52 13.18 -18.74
C LYS A 281 11.85 12.64 -18.23
N ILE A 282 12.31 11.50 -18.74
CA ILE A 282 13.61 10.93 -18.34
C ILE A 282 14.73 11.93 -18.64
N ARG A 283 14.78 12.49 -19.85
CA ARG A 283 15.83 13.46 -20.23
C ARG A 283 15.76 14.73 -19.39
N TYR A 284 14.55 15.27 -19.19
CA TYR A 284 14.35 16.48 -18.41
C TYR A 284 14.85 16.30 -16.97
N TYR A 285 14.34 15.30 -16.23
CA TYR A 285 14.73 15.10 -14.83
C TYR A 285 16.16 14.58 -14.64
N SER A 286 16.76 13.98 -15.68
CA SER A 286 18.20 13.69 -15.70
C SER A 286 19.04 14.96 -15.79
N ALA A 287 18.56 16.03 -16.44
CA ALA A 287 19.25 17.32 -16.48
C ALA A 287 18.89 18.23 -15.28
N HIS A 288 17.73 18.03 -14.66
CA HIS A 288 17.21 18.85 -13.55
C HIS A 288 17.28 18.10 -12.21
N HIS A 289 18.51 17.78 -11.78
CA HIS A 289 18.75 16.97 -10.58
C HIS A 289 18.07 17.50 -9.32
N ALA A 290 18.14 18.81 -9.06
CA ALA A 290 17.58 19.40 -7.85
C ALA A 290 16.05 19.20 -7.76
N GLU A 291 15.36 19.28 -8.90
CA GLU A 291 13.92 19.07 -9.02
C GLU A 291 13.56 17.59 -8.78
N ALA A 292 14.30 16.67 -9.42
CA ALA A 292 14.10 15.23 -9.23
C ALA A 292 14.38 14.81 -7.77
N GLU A 293 15.43 15.35 -7.15
CA GLU A 293 15.71 15.09 -5.73
C GLU A 293 14.63 15.66 -4.81
N ALA A 294 14.04 16.81 -5.15
CA ALA A 294 12.90 17.34 -4.40
C ALA A 294 11.70 16.38 -4.47
N ILE A 295 11.39 15.84 -5.65
CA ILE A 295 10.34 14.82 -5.81
C ILE A 295 10.64 13.60 -4.93
N ALA A 296 11.86 13.08 -4.98
CA ALA A 296 12.25 11.93 -4.16
C ALA A 296 12.11 12.25 -2.66
N ARG A 297 12.56 13.42 -2.18
CA ARG A 297 12.42 13.84 -0.77
C ARG A 297 10.96 13.92 -0.33
N ASN A 298 10.12 14.60 -1.10
CA ASN A 298 8.69 14.72 -0.82
C ASN A 298 8.01 13.34 -0.80
N ALA A 299 8.39 12.44 -1.71
CA ALA A 299 7.89 11.05 -1.71
C ALA A 299 8.30 10.28 -0.44
N ASN A 300 9.53 10.50 0.06
CA ASN A 300 10.00 9.89 1.30
C ASN A 300 9.25 10.44 2.53
N GLU A 301 9.00 11.75 2.57
CA GLU A 301 8.18 12.40 3.58
C GLU A 301 6.75 11.87 3.57
N TRP A 302 6.15 11.70 2.38
CA TRP A 302 4.86 11.05 2.22
C TRP A 302 4.86 9.63 2.79
N CYS A 303 5.89 8.83 2.50
CA CYS A 303 6.04 7.48 3.05
C CYS A 303 6.21 7.46 4.58
N ALA A 304 6.84 8.48 5.18
CA ALA A 304 7.15 8.52 6.60
C ALA A 304 5.89 8.51 7.48
N GLN A 305 4.78 9.08 7.00
CA GLN A 305 3.53 9.14 7.76
C GLN A 305 2.93 7.75 8.08
N PHE A 306 3.26 6.73 7.30
CA PHE A 306 2.75 5.36 7.44
C PHE A 306 3.65 4.45 8.32
N GLN A 307 4.74 4.99 8.89
CA GLN A 307 5.74 4.19 9.61
C GLN A 307 5.55 4.17 11.13
N ASN A 308 4.54 4.87 11.66
CA ASN A 308 4.20 4.84 13.08
C ASN A 308 3.14 3.75 13.36
N PRO A 309 3.53 2.56 13.88
CA PRO A 309 2.59 1.45 14.04
C PRO A 309 1.48 1.70 15.05
N GLU A 310 1.70 2.58 16.03
CA GLU A 310 0.67 2.95 17.00
C GLU A 310 -0.39 3.86 16.36
N ARG A 311 0.05 4.88 15.61
CA ARG A 311 -0.84 5.75 14.82
C ARG A 311 -1.63 4.94 13.79
N GLU A 312 -0.98 4.05 13.05
CA GLU A 312 -1.64 3.21 12.06
C GLU A 312 -2.69 2.28 12.68
N LEU A 313 -2.41 1.73 13.87
CA LEU A 313 -3.37 0.93 14.61
C LEU A 313 -4.56 1.77 15.08
N LEU A 314 -4.30 2.95 15.65
CA LEU A 314 -5.36 3.86 16.09
C LEU A 314 -6.28 4.27 14.93
N ILE A 315 -5.71 4.69 13.79
CA ILE A 315 -6.49 5.07 12.60
C ILE A 315 -7.34 3.88 12.12
N ALA A 316 -6.78 2.68 12.03
CA ALA A 316 -7.53 1.49 11.64
C ALA A 316 -8.67 1.15 12.63
N LEU A 317 -8.45 1.33 13.93
CA LEU A 317 -9.50 1.17 14.94
C LEU A 317 -10.60 2.23 14.78
N LEU A 318 -10.25 3.49 14.53
CA LEU A 318 -11.24 4.56 14.33
C LEU A 318 -12.03 4.39 13.03
N VAL A 319 -11.39 3.96 11.93
CA VAL A 319 -12.05 3.59 10.67
C VAL A 319 -13.12 2.52 10.90
N MET A 320 -12.77 1.45 11.62
CA MET A 320 -13.71 0.37 11.93
C MET A 320 -14.76 0.79 12.97
N GLN A 321 -14.40 1.61 13.95
CA GLN A 321 -15.35 2.15 14.92
C GLN A 321 -16.43 3.00 14.21
N LYS A 322 -16.03 3.86 13.27
CA LYS A 322 -16.95 4.64 12.43
C LYS A 322 -17.82 3.74 11.55
N TYR A 323 -17.24 2.68 10.97
CA TYR A 323 -18.01 1.69 10.19
C TYR A 323 -19.11 1.07 11.07
N PHE A 324 -18.76 0.47 12.20
CA PHE A 324 -19.73 -0.22 13.06
C PHE A 324 -20.74 0.72 13.74
N SER A 325 -20.43 2.01 13.93
CA SER A 325 -21.42 2.98 14.40
C SER A 325 -22.45 3.38 13.35
N LEU A 326 -22.14 3.16 12.07
CA LEU A 326 -22.96 3.56 10.93
C LEU A 326 -23.56 2.36 10.19
N THR A 327 -23.19 1.12 10.52
CA THR A 327 -23.74 -0.07 9.86
C THR A 327 -24.52 -0.93 10.84
N THR A 328 -25.75 -1.30 10.48
CA THR A 328 -26.59 -2.27 11.21
C THR A 328 -26.92 -3.45 10.30
N CYS A 329 -27.28 -4.60 10.88
CA CYS A 329 -27.84 -5.71 10.10
C CYS A 329 -29.37 -5.56 10.09
N SER A 330 -30.01 -5.70 8.93
CA SER A 330 -31.47 -5.84 8.88
C SER A 330 -31.87 -7.14 9.61
N ALA A 331 -32.90 -7.06 10.46
CA ALA A 331 -33.39 -8.19 11.25
C ALA A 331 -34.04 -9.28 10.40
#